data_AF-A0A9Q9EW48-F1
#
_entry.id   AF-A0A9Q9EW48-F1
#
_cell.length_a   1.000
_cell.length_b   1.000
_cell.length_c   1.000
_cell.angle_alpha   90.00
_cell.angle_beta   90.00
_cell.angle_gamma   90.00
#
_symmetry.space_group_name_H-M   'P 1'
#
loop_
_entity.id
_entity.type
_entity.pdbx_description
1 polymer ?
#
loop_
_entity_poly.entity_id
_entity_poly.type
_entity_poly.pdbx_seq_one_letter_code
_entity_poly.pdbx_strand_id
1 'polypeptide(L)' 'MEYVIKINWDNEAGVWIATSDDVRGLVLESGSIDALMERVRYAVPELLQENNQLPHDQTTLHFCAEKSERMYA' A
#
# COMPACT_ATOMS: atom_id res chain seq x y z
N MET A 1 -12.28 10.63 -3.70
CA MET A 1 -12.43 9.44 -2.84
C MET A 1 -11.13 9.22 -2.12
N GLU A 2 -11.20 8.72 -0.89
CA GLU A 2 -10.03 8.48 -0.03
C GLU A 2 -9.82 6.97 0.05
N TYR A 3 -8.59 6.51 -0.21
CA TYR A 3 -8.21 5.10 -0.11
C TYR A 3 -7.14 4.94 0.95
N VAL A 4 -7.33 3.99 1.86
CA VAL A 4 -6.36 3.72 2.92
C VAL A 4 -5.44 2.59 2.49
N ILE A 5 -4.15 2.89 2.45
CA ILE A 5 -3.08 1.95 2.15
C ILE A 5 -2.39 1.61 3.47
N LYS A 6 -2.50 0.36 3.89
CA LYS A 6 -1.82 -0.20 5.06
C LYS A 6 -0.45 -0.70 4.63
N ILE A 7 0.59 -0.11 5.21
CA ILE A 7 1.98 -0.52 5.02
C ILE A 7 2.43 -1.20 6.30
N ASN A 8 2.83 -2.47 6.20
CA ASN A 8 3.35 -3.24 7.34
C ASN A 8 4.79 -3.66 7.05
N TRP A 9 5.65 -3.58 8.06
CA TRP A 9 6.99 -4.16 7.98
C TRP A 9 6.93 -5.66 8.27
N ASP A 10 7.38 -6.47 7.32
CA ASP A 10 7.65 -7.88 7.52
C ASP A 10 9.11 -8.06 7.94
N ASN A 11 9.32 -8.48 9.19
CA ASN A 11 10.66 -8.64 9.74
C ASN A 11 11.34 -9.96 9.33
N GLU A 12 10.57 -10.96 8.89
CA GLU A 12 11.11 -12.24 8.43
C GLU A 12 11.65 -12.10 7.00
N ALA A 13 10.91 -11.40 6.14
CA ALA A 13 11.30 -11.12 4.77
C ALA A 13 12.17 -9.86 4.62
N GLY A 14 12.16 -8.95 5.61
CA GLY A 14 12.93 -7.70 5.59
C GLY A 14 12.39 -6.70 4.56
N VAL A 15 11.08 -6.66 4.36
CA VAL A 15 10.41 -5.81 3.36
C VAL A 15 9.17 -5.14 3.93
N TRP A 16 8.84 -3.98 3.37
CA TRP A 16 7.55 -3.33 3.56
C TRP A 16 6.52 -3.95 2.63
N ILE A 17 5.32 -4.22 3.14
CA ILE A 17 4.19 -4.77 2.40
C ILE A 17 3.05 -3.74 2.42
N ALA A 18 2.57 -3.33 1.25
CA ALA A 18 1.42 -2.45 1.07
C ALA A 18 0.18 -3.27 0.71
N THR A 19 -0.90 -3.05 1.45
CA THR A 19 -2.22 -3.67 1.24
C THR A 19 -3.32 -2.64 1.40
N SER A 20 -4.50 -2.88 0.83
CA SER A 20 -5.67 -2.01 1.02
C SER A 20 -6.95 -2.82 0.94
N ASP A 21 -7.91 -2.50 1.80
CA ASP A 21 -9.27 -3.04 1.75
C ASP A 21 -10.13 -2.32 0.71
N ASP A 22 -9.80 -1.06 0.39
CA ASP A 22 -10.54 -0.21 -0.55
C ASP A 22 -10.15 -0.49 -2.02
N VAL A 23 -8.88 -0.90 -2.23
CA VAL A 23 -8.33 -1.23 -3.56
C VAL A 23 -8.18 -2.75 -3.68
N ARG A 24 -9.17 -3.39 -4.32
CA ARG A 24 -9.16 -4.84 -4.50
C ARG A 24 -7.95 -5.28 -5.33
N GLY A 25 -7.17 -6.20 -4.79
CA GLY A 25 -5.99 -6.77 -5.45
C GLY A 25 -4.71 -5.96 -5.26
N LEU A 26 -4.72 -4.90 -4.45
CA LEU A 26 -3.50 -4.18 -4.10
C LEU A 26 -2.70 -4.97 -3.06
N VAL A 27 -1.66 -5.66 -3.53
CA VAL A 27 -0.61 -6.28 -2.71
C VAL A 27 0.73 -6.00 -3.37
N LEU A 28 1.59 -5.23 -2.69
CA LEU A 28 2.93 -4.89 -3.18
C LEU A 28 3.94 -5.00 -2.04
N GLU A 29 5.19 -5.30 -2.38
CA GLU A 29 6.29 -5.35 -1.43
C GLU A 29 7.53 -4.59 -1.94
N SER A 30 8.34 -4.07 -1.02
CA SER A 30 9.60 -3.40 -1.32
C SER A 30 10.47 -3.25 -0.07
N GLY A 31 11.79 -3.34 -0.20
CA GLY A 31 12.73 -3.07 0.90
C GLY A 31 12.77 -1.61 1.34
N SER A 32 12.24 -0.68 0.54
CA SER A 32 12.15 0.75 0.86
C SER A 32 10.71 1.22 0.83
N ILE A 33 10.31 1.98 1.84
CA ILE A 33 8.96 2.55 1.97
C ILE A 33 8.68 3.58 0.87
N ASP A 34 9.68 4.40 0.50
CA ASP A 34 9.54 5.36 -0.60
C ASP A 34 9.28 4.66 -1.92
N ALA A 35 10.09 3.65 -2.24
CA ALA A 35 9.91 2.86 -3.45
C ALA A 35 8.57 2.09 -3.46
N LEU A 36 8.09 1.66 -2.28
CA LEU A 36 6.77 1.04 -2.15
C LEU A 36 5.66 2.04 -2.46
N MET A 37 5.71 3.23 -1.87
CA MET A 37 4.73 4.29 -2.08
C MET A 37 4.68 4.72 -3.55
N GLU A 38 5.84 4.85 -4.21
CA GLU A 38 5.89 5.13 -5.65
C GLU A 38 5.19 4.05 -6.47
N ARG A 39 5.48 2.76 -6.20
CA ARG A 39 4.83 1.64 -6.90
C ARG A 39 3.31 1.62 -6.67
N VAL A 40 2.86 1.90 -5.44
CA VAL A 40 1.43 1.97 -5.12
C VAL A 40 0.74 3.08 -5.92
N ARG A 41 1.38 4.25 -6.10
CA ARG A 41 0.80 5.36 -6.88
C ARG A 41 0.53 4.98 -8.35
N TYR A 42 1.33 4.09 -8.92
CA TYR A 42 1.11 3.59 -10.29
C TYR A 42 0.12 2.41 -10.30
N ALA A 43 0.23 1.47 -9.36
CA ALA A 43 -0.60 0.28 -9.35
C ALA A 43 -2.07 0.55 -8.98
N VAL A 44 -2.35 1.51 -8.09
CA VAL A 44 -3.72 1.82 -7.66
C VAL A 44 -4.63 2.24 -8.83
N PRO A 45 -4.29 3.23 -9.68
CA PRO A 45 -5.16 3.60 -10.80
C PRO A 45 -5.36 2.44 -11.79
N GLU A 46 -4.33 1.62 -12.03
CA GLU A 46 -4.44 0.42 -12.88
C GLU A 46 -5.43 -0.58 -12.28
N LEU A 47 -5.30 -0.91 -11.00
CA LEU A 47 -6.19 -1.84 -10.29
C LEU A 47 -7.62 -1.31 -10.21
N LEU A 48 -7.81 -0.01 -9.99
CA LEU A 48 -9.12 0.61 -9.97
C LEU A 48 -9.81 0.48 -11.34
N GLN A 49 -9.08 0.76 -12.42
CA GLN A 49 -9.58 0.60 -13.79
C GLN A 49 -9.99 -0.86 -14.08
N GLU A 50 -9.12 -1.82 -13.76
CA GLU A 50 -9.38 -3.26 -13.97
C GLU A 50 -10.58 -3.77 -13.18
N ASN A 51 -10.83 -3.20 -12.00
CA ASN A 51 -11.98 -3.56 -11.14
C ASN A 51 -13.27 -2.78 -11.45
N ASN A 52 -13.32 -1.99 -12.54
CA ASN A 52 -14.42 -1.08 -12.88
C ASN A 52 -14.74 -0.04 -11.77
N GLN A 53 -13.76 0.27 -10.92
CA GLN A 53 -13.83 1.36 -9.96
C GLN A 53 -13.28 2.61 -10.65
N LEU A 54 -14.14 3.43 -11.24
CA LEU A 54 -13.68 4.62 -11.97
C LEU A 54 -12.92 5.56 -11.00
N PRO A 55 -11.61 5.80 -11.22
CA PRO A 55 -10.88 6.75 -10.40
C PRO A 55 -11.48 8.14 -10.61
N HIS A 56 -11.79 8.82 -9.52
CA HIS A 56 -12.25 10.21 -9.59
C HIS A 56 -11.03 11.12 -9.68
N ASP A 57 -11.17 12.26 -10.36
CA ASP A 57 -10.12 13.27 -10.59
C ASP A 57 -9.42 13.73 -9.29
N GLN A 58 -10.11 13.59 -8.15
CA GLN A 58 -9.61 13.85 -6.80
C GLN A 58 -9.53 12.56 -5.97
N THR A 59 -8.59 11.69 -6.31
CA THR A 59 -8.29 10.49 -5.53
C THR A 59 -7.13 10.75 -4.58
N THR A 60 -7.40 10.62 -3.27
CA THR A 60 -6.39 10.81 -2.22
C THR A 60 -5.99 9.45 -1.66
N LEU A 61 -4.68 9.18 -1.61
CA LEU A 61 -4.12 7.99 -0.99
C LEU A 61 -3.58 8.34 0.40
N HIS A 62 -4.11 7.67 1.41
CA HIS A 62 -3.63 7.77 2.79
C HIS A 62 -2.76 6.57 3.10
N PHE A 63 -1.49 6.81 3.44
CA PHE A 63 -0.55 5.76 3.79
C PHE A 63 -0.43 5.66 5.31
N CYS A 64 -0.86 4.53 5.88
CA CYS A 64 -0.64 4.20 7.29
C CYS A 64 0.45 3.14 7.37
N ALA A 65 1.64 3.54 7.82
CA ALA A 65 2.74 2.63 8.05
C ALA A 65 2.79 2.21 9.53
N GLU A 66 2.74 0.90 9.76
CA GLU A 66 2.97 0.31 11.07
C GLU A 66 4.21 -0.58 11.01
N LYS A 67 5.09 -0.39 11.99
CA LYS A 67 6.26 -1.24 12.21
C LYS A 67 6.27 -1.67 13.67
N SER A 68 6.09 -2.98 13.87
CA SER A 68 6.12 -3.62 15.18
C SER A 68 7.40 -4.44 15.30
N GLU A 69 8.26 -4.08 16.26
CA GLU A 69 9.50 -4.80 16.58
C GLU A 69 9.35 -5.46 17.95
N ARG A 70 9.65 -6.75 18.04
CA ARG A 70 9.74 -7.42 19.34
C ARG A 70 11.07 -7.05 19.98
N MET A 71 11.01 -6.29 21.08
CA MET A 71 12.18 -6.09 21.94
C MET A 71 12.39 -7.34 22.81
N TYR A 72 13.57 -7.95 22.70
CA TYR A 72 14.05 -8.93 23.67
C TYR A 72 14.84 -8.16 24.73
N ALA A 73 14.37 -8.22 25.98
CA ALA A 73 15.06 -7.68 27.15
C ALA A 73 16.15 -8.64 27.64
#